data_AF-A0A2H6HAJ5-F1
#
_entry.id   AF-A0A2H6HAJ5-F1
#
_cell.length_a   1.000
_cell.length_b   1.000
_cell.length_c   1.000
_cell.angle_alpha   90.00
_cell.angle_beta   90.00
_cell.angle_gamma   90.00
#
_symmetry.space_group_name_H-M   'P 1'
#
loop_
_entity.id
_entity.type
_entity.pdbx_description
1 polymer ?
#
loop_
_entity_poly.entity_id
_entity_poly.type
_entity_poly.pdbx_seq_one_letter_code
_entity_poly.pdbx_strand_id
1 'polypeptide(L)'
;MALMTYVSEPITMDLPVVTINDGASQVTDHTPFRVEQGYQIVVLTDFCNECGNCVTFCPTAGEPYRDKPRLYLNREDFLAETDNAFMLSESDGVPSMQGRFSGETHEIELNGSLAYRGTVGSARLDPNTFAVLDATGAEGSVFGFEEAATMYAILRGLQDSMPQLPRIGGEDKGRIPPPQFVS
;
A
#
# COMPACT_ATOMS: atom_id res chain seq x y z
N MET A 1 -9.89 1.55 19.78
CA MET A 1 -8.50 1.94 19.48
C MET A 1 -8.26 1.53 18.03
N ALA A 2 -7.95 2.47 17.14
CA ALA A 2 -7.84 2.22 15.70
C ALA A 2 -6.44 1.80 15.24
N LEU A 3 -5.46 1.77 16.15
CA LEU A 3 -4.08 1.42 15.84
C LEU A 3 -3.87 -0.09 15.95
N MET A 4 -3.28 -0.68 14.92
CA MET A 4 -2.94 -2.10 14.86
C MET A 4 -1.44 -2.22 14.67
N THR A 5 -0.78 -3.01 15.52
CA THR A 5 0.68 -3.23 15.44
C THR A 5 0.98 -4.46 14.62
N TYR A 6 1.63 -4.33 13.48
CA TYR A 6 2.04 -5.47 12.66
C TYR A 6 3.55 -5.65 12.70
N VAL A 7 3.99 -6.86 12.39
CA VAL A 7 5.41 -7.20 12.28
C VAL A 7 5.81 -7.08 10.82
N SER A 8 6.89 -6.35 10.55
CA SER A 8 7.58 -6.35 9.27
C SER A 8 8.93 -7.00 9.45
N GLU A 9 9.27 -7.94 8.58
CA GLU A 9 10.68 -8.31 8.44
C GLU A 9 11.46 -7.09 7.90
N PRO A 10 12.73 -6.90 8.29
CA PRO A 10 13.55 -5.85 7.71
C PRO A 10 13.68 -6.02 6.20
N ILE A 11 13.31 -5.00 5.45
CA ILE A 11 13.40 -4.99 3.99
C ILE A 11 14.55 -4.07 3.59
N THR A 12 15.45 -4.58 2.76
CA THR A 12 16.55 -3.82 2.18
C THR A 12 16.70 -4.23 0.73
N MET A 13 16.43 -3.28 -0.19
CA MET A 13 16.48 -3.51 -1.63
C MET A 13 16.90 -2.23 -2.36
N ASP A 14 17.56 -2.41 -3.50
CA ASP A 14 17.84 -1.31 -4.41
C ASP A 14 16.79 -1.41 -5.53
N LEU A 15 15.83 -0.49 -5.51
CA LEU A 15 14.68 -0.50 -6.41
C LEU A 15 15.11 -0.09 -7.80
N PRO A 16 14.80 -0.86 -8.85
CA PRO A 16 15.15 -0.49 -10.20
C PRO A 16 14.38 0.74 -10.65
N VAL A 17 15.03 1.60 -11.44
CA VAL A 17 14.40 2.64 -12.24
C VAL A 17 14.34 2.13 -13.67
N VAL A 18 13.14 2.13 -14.26
CA VAL A 18 12.90 1.66 -15.62
C VAL A 18 12.75 2.83 -16.56
N THR A 19 13.35 2.72 -17.74
CA THR A 19 13.08 3.56 -18.89
C THR A 19 12.48 2.72 -20.01
N ILE A 20 11.44 3.22 -20.66
CA ILE A 20 10.84 2.59 -21.85
C ILE A 20 11.43 3.23 -23.09
N ASN A 21 12.18 2.45 -23.88
CA ASN A 21 12.79 2.88 -25.14
C ASN A 21 12.58 1.83 -26.22
N ASP A 22 12.27 2.26 -27.43
CA ASP A 22 12.04 1.41 -28.61
C ASP A 22 11.01 0.28 -28.32
N GLY A 23 10.01 0.58 -27.50
CA GLY A 23 9.00 -0.40 -27.06
C GLY A 23 9.50 -1.50 -26.11
N ALA A 24 10.71 -1.37 -25.54
CA ALA A 24 11.28 -2.28 -24.55
C ALA A 24 11.55 -1.56 -23.22
N SER A 25 11.43 -2.29 -22.10
CA SER A 25 11.86 -1.80 -20.80
C SER A 25 13.34 -2.08 -20.56
N GLN A 26 14.05 -1.07 -20.06
CA GLN A 26 15.43 -1.17 -19.63
C GLN A 26 15.57 -0.62 -18.21
N VAL A 27 16.26 -1.35 -17.34
CA VAL A 27 16.66 -0.82 -16.03
C VAL A 27 17.85 0.12 -16.23
N THR A 28 17.71 1.38 -15.81
CA THR A 28 18.70 2.44 -16.07
C THR A 28 19.36 2.97 -14.81
N ASP A 29 18.73 2.82 -13.64
CA ASP A 29 19.29 3.24 -12.35
C ASP A 29 18.68 2.41 -11.20
N HIS A 30 19.14 2.64 -9.97
CA HIS A 30 18.52 2.09 -8.76
C HIS A 30 18.43 3.10 -7.63
N THR A 31 17.35 3.03 -6.85
CA THR A 31 17.12 3.85 -5.65
C THR A 31 17.07 2.97 -4.40
N PRO A 32 17.82 3.27 -3.33
CA PRO A 32 17.80 2.46 -2.11
C PRO A 32 16.46 2.59 -1.39
N PHE A 33 15.90 1.46 -0.94
CA PHE A 33 14.70 1.39 -0.11
C PHE A 33 14.96 0.52 1.13
N ARG A 34 14.59 1.01 2.30
CA ARG A 34 14.89 0.37 3.59
C ARG A 34 13.68 0.47 4.54
N VAL A 35 13.28 -0.66 5.11
CA VAL A 35 12.34 -0.74 6.24
C VAL A 35 13.06 -1.49 7.35
N GLU A 36 13.50 -0.77 8.39
CA GLU A 36 14.38 -1.33 9.42
C GLU A 36 13.64 -1.67 10.73
N GLN A 37 12.53 -0.97 10.99
CA GLN A 37 11.74 -1.14 12.21
C GLN A 37 10.85 -2.38 12.08
N GLY A 38 11.13 -3.40 12.90
CA GLY A 38 10.41 -4.67 12.85
C GLY A 38 8.97 -4.64 13.36
N TYR A 39 8.64 -3.69 14.24
CA TYR A 39 7.26 -3.44 14.68
C TYR A 39 6.77 -2.14 14.08
N GLN A 40 5.67 -2.22 13.35
CA GLN A 40 5.05 -1.11 12.65
C GLN A 40 3.61 -0.93 13.13
N ILE A 41 3.06 0.25 12.86
CA ILE A 41 1.66 0.58 13.20
C ILE A 41 0.93 0.92 11.91
N VAL A 42 -0.28 0.39 11.74
CA VAL A 42 -1.26 0.93 10.80
C VAL A 42 -2.46 1.51 11.55
N VAL A 43 -3.13 2.46 10.94
CA VAL A 43 -4.38 3.04 11.42
C VAL A 43 -5.52 2.44 10.62
N LEU A 44 -6.51 1.84 11.27
CA LEU A 44 -7.78 1.51 10.62
C LEU A 44 -8.67 2.77 10.63
N THR A 45 -8.63 3.54 9.55
CA THR A 45 -9.09 4.93 9.50
C THR A 45 -10.57 5.06 9.79
N ASP A 46 -11.40 4.14 9.31
CA ASP A 46 -12.85 4.13 9.56
C ASP A 46 -13.21 4.05 11.06
N PHE A 47 -12.29 3.61 11.93
CA PHE A 47 -12.46 3.57 13.38
C PHE A 47 -11.71 4.69 14.12
N CYS A 48 -11.02 5.55 13.38
CA CYS A 48 -10.30 6.71 13.88
C CYS A 48 -11.19 7.96 13.76
N ASN A 49 -11.20 8.80 14.80
CA ASN A 49 -11.88 10.10 14.80
C ASN A 49 -10.91 11.27 14.95
N GLU A 50 -9.62 11.00 14.73
CA GLU A 50 -8.54 12.00 14.82
C GLU A 50 -8.47 12.75 16.17
N CYS A 51 -8.91 12.12 17.27
CA CYS A 51 -8.91 12.75 18.59
C CYS A 51 -7.51 13.05 19.18
N GLY A 52 -6.44 12.62 18.52
CA GLY A 52 -5.06 12.92 18.92
C GLY A 52 -4.52 12.14 20.12
N ASN A 53 -5.32 11.29 20.79
CA ASN A 53 -4.87 10.50 21.94
C ASN A 53 -3.64 9.63 21.62
N CYS A 54 -3.54 9.15 20.38
CA CYS A 54 -2.40 8.32 19.94
C CYS A 54 -1.06 9.08 19.93
N VAL A 55 -1.06 10.40 19.82
CA VAL A 55 0.18 11.21 19.78
C VAL A 55 0.95 11.08 21.09
N THR A 56 0.26 11.10 22.22
CA THR A 56 0.89 11.01 23.55
C THR A 56 1.47 9.62 23.84
N PHE A 57 0.86 8.56 23.32
CA PHE A 57 1.23 7.18 23.63
C PHE A 57 2.08 6.51 22.55
N CYS A 58 2.41 7.22 21.47
CA CYS A 58 3.13 6.61 20.37
C CYS A 58 4.57 6.26 20.80
N PRO A 59 5.00 4.99 20.67
CA PRO A 59 6.39 4.61 20.94
C PRO A 59 7.36 5.03 19.83
N THR A 60 6.86 5.64 18.75
CA THR A 60 7.64 6.10 17.60
C THR A 60 7.35 7.57 17.29
N ALA A 61 8.19 8.23 16.50
CA ALA A 61 7.98 9.63 16.13
C ALA A 61 6.71 9.82 15.25
N GLY A 62 6.15 11.04 15.34
CA GLY A 62 5.02 11.48 14.52
C GLY A 62 3.66 11.45 15.23
N GLU A 63 2.64 11.89 14.51
CA GLU A 63 1.22 11.83 14.85
C GLU A 63 0.61 10.58 14.23
N PRO A 64 0.33 9.49 14.99
CA PRO A 64 0.05 8.21 14.37
C PRO A 64 -1.15 8.19 13.43
N TYR A 65 -2.19 8.96 13.75
CA TYR A 65 -3.40 9.05 12.93
C TYR A 65 -3.17 9.71 11.56
N ARG A 66 -2.04 10.39 11.36
CA ARG A 66 -1.65 11.10 10.14
C ARG A 66 -0.44 10.50 9.45
N ASP A 67 0.60 10.16 10.22
CA ASP A 67 1.92 9.83 9.70
C ASP A 67 2.14 8.32 9.48
N LYS A 68 1.36 7.47 10.14
CA LYS A 68 1.44 6.02 9.94
C LYS A 68 0.54 5.60 8.78
N PRO A 69 0.80 4.45 8.13
CA PRO A 69 -0.06 3.96 7.06
C PRO A 69 -1.53 3.89 7.48
N ARG A 70 -2.39 4.56 6.70
CA ARG A 70 -3.82 4.64 6.96
C ARG A 70 -4.58 3.65 6.07
N LEU A 71 -5.21 2.67 6.68
CA LEU A 71 -6.04 1.67 6.02
C LEU A 71 -7.49 2.12 5.99
N TYR A 72 -8.07 2.15 4.80
CA TYR A 72 -9.46 2.50 4.55
C TYR A 72 -10.26 1.25 4.21
N LEU A 73 -11.47 1.16 4.74
CA LEU A 73 -12.46 0.16 4.37
C LEU A 73 -13.54 0.75 3.44
N ASN A 74 -13.72 2.07 3.47
CA ASN A 74 -14.62 2.79 2.58
C ASN A 74 -13.89 3.28 1.32
N ARG A 75 -14.44 2.94 0.14
CA ARG A 75 -13.87 3.34 -1.15
C ARG A 75 -13.92 4.85 -1.40
N GLU A 76 -15.02 5.50 -1.05
CA GLU A 76 -15.20 6.95 -1.26
C GLU A 76 -14.20 7.75 -0.42
N ASP A 77 -14.03 7.37 0.85
CA ASP A 77 -13.07 7.99 1.77
C ASP A 77 -11.62 7.76 1.30
N PHE A 78 -11.29 6.55 0.86
CA PHE A 78 -9.98 6.26 0.25
C PHE A 78 -9.69 7.14 -0.97
N LEU A 79 -10.67 7.34 -1.86
CA LEU A 79 -10.52 8.14 -3.08
C LEU A 79 -10.48 9.66 -2.80
N ALA A 80 -11.02 10.10 -1.66
CA ALA A 80 -10.97 11.50 -1.24
C ALA A 80 -9.56 11.93 -0.79
N GLU A 81 -8.71 10.98 -0.41
CA GLU A 81 -7.34 11.23 0.02
C GLU A 81 -6.39 11.41 -1.16
N THR A 82 -5.41 12.29 -0.99
CA THR A 82 -4.35 12.50 -1.99
C THR A 82 -3.10 11.68 -1.69
N ASP A 83 -2.86 11.30 -0.44
CA ASP A 83 -1.63 10.61 -0.04
C ASP A 83 -1.84 9.75 1.21
N ASN A 84 -0.90 8.86 1.50
CA ASN A 84 -0.86 8.00 2.69
C ASN A 84 -2.22 7.36 2.99
N ALA A 85 -2.85 6.76 1.98
CA ALA A 85 -4.11 6.04 2.12
C ALA A 85 -3.99 4.72 1.38
N PHE A 86 -4.40 3.64 2.05
CA PHE A 86 -4.22 2.28 1.56
C PHE A 86 -5.52 1.48 1.71
N MET A 87 -5.79 0.60 0.76
CA MET A 87 -6.96 -0.27 0.78
C MET A 87 -6.51 -1.71 0.57
N LEU A 88 -6.75 -2.58 1.55
CA LEU A 88 -6.39 -3.99 1.51
C LEU A 88 -7.54 -4.80 0.88
N SER A 89 -7.22 -5.60 -0.14
CA SER A 89 -8.20 -6.43 -0.84
C SER A 89 -7.70 -7.86 -1.00
N GLU A 90 -8.62 -8.78 -1.28
CA GLU A 90 -8.30 -10.16 -1.64
C GLU A 90 -9.38 -10.72 -2.57
N SER A 91 -8.94 -11.37 -3.66
CA SER A 91 -9.82 -12.06 -4.60
C SER A 91 -9.27 -13.45 -4.88
N ASP A 92 -10.09 -14.48 -4.69
CA ASP A 92 -9.70 -15.89 -4.92
C ASP A 92 -8.39 -16.31 -4.20
N GLY A 93 -8.17 -15.76 -3.00
CA GLY A 93 -6.96 -16.00 -2.21
C GLY A 93 -5.72 -15.23 -2.68
N VAL A 94 -5.87 -14.37 -3.69
CA VAL A 94 -4.82 -13.47 -4.18
C VAL A 94 -4.92 -12.13 -3.44
N PRO A 95 -3.93 -11.78 -2.62
CA PRO A 95 -3.88 -10.52 -1.91
C PRO A 95 -3.49 -9.35 -2.83
N SER A 96 -4.12 -8.21 -2.64
CA SER A 96 -3.79 -6.97 -3.34
C SER A 96 -3.92 -5.75 -2.42
N MET A 97 -3.26 -4.67 -2.81
CA MET A 97 -3.33 -3.39 -2.11
C MET A 97 -3.39 -2.25 -3.11
N GLN A 98 -4.29 -1.30 -2.87
CA GLN A 98 -4.28 0.00 -3.52
C GLN A 98 -3.68 1.04 -2.58
N GLY A 99 -2.98 2.02 -3.13
CA GLY A 99 -2.35 3.12 -2.39
C GLY A 99 -2.55 4.45 -3.11
N ARG A 100 -2.76 5.53 -2.33
CA ARG A 100 -2.82 6.91 -2.83
C ARG A 100 -1.49 7.59 -2.60
N PHE A 101 -0.92 8.16 -3.67
CA PHE A 101 0.34 8.87 -3.64
C PHE A 101 0.24 10.10 -4.55
N SER A 102 0.47 11.30 -4.02
CA SER A 102 0.41 12.55 -4.81
C SER A 102 -0.85 12.73 -5.68
N GLY A 103 -2.01 12.24 -5.21
CA GLY A 103 -3.31 12.31 -5.88
C GLY A 103 -3.61 11.11 -6.80
N GLU A 104 -2.62 10.27 -7.07
CA GLU A 104 -2.73 9.13 -7.97
C GLU A 104 -2.98 7.83 -7.23
N THR A 105 -3.66 6.89 -7.91
CA THR A 105 -3.91 5.56 -7.35
C THR A 105 -2.96 4.54 -7.97
N HIS A 106 -2.22 3.87 -7.10
CA HIS A 106 -1.31 2.80 -7.44
C HIS A 106 -1.88 1.49 -6.90
N GLU A 107 -1.52 0.37 -7.52
CA GLU A 107 -2.01 -0.94 -7.13
C GLU A 107 -0.90 -1.98 -7.22
N ILE A 108 -0.90 -2.89 -6.25
CA ILE A 108 -0.13 -4.13 -6.30
C ILE A 108 -1.01 -5.36 -6.11
N GLU A 109 -0.63 -6.46 -6.75
CA GLU A 109 -1.21 -7.78 -6.56
C GLU A 109 -0.08 -8.80 -6.44
N LEU A 110 -0.15 -9.68 -5.44
CA LEU A 110 0.91 -10.66 -5.16
C LEU A 110 0.43 -12.08 -5.50
N ASN A 111 0.82 -12.57 -6.68
CA ASN A 111 0.47 -13.90 -7.20
C ASN A 111 1.68 -14.56 -7.86
N GLY A 112 2.58 -15.12 -7.06
CA GLY A 112 3.87 -15.66 -7.51
C GLY A 112 4.88 -14.59 -7.94
N SER A 113 4.44 -13.55 -8.63
CA SER A 113 5.14 -12.28 -8.88
C SER A 113 4.37 -11.11 -8.25
N LEU A 114 5.04 -9.97 -8.06
CA LEU A 114 4.40 -8.72 -7.68
C LEU A 114 3.99 -7.96 -8.94
N ALA A 115 2.71 -7.98 -9.28
CA ALA A 115 2.17 -7.15 -10.35
C ALA A 115 1.91 -5.75 -9.80
N TYR A 116 2.45 -4.73 -10.44
CA TYR A 116 2.32 -3.32 -10.09
C TYR A 116 1.67 -2.55 -11.23
N ARG A 117 0.69 -1.70 -10.88
CA ARG A 117 0.05 -0.74 -11.77
C ARG A 117 0.20 0.66 -11.18
N GLY A 118 0.96 1.51 -11.86
CA GLY A 118 1.05 2.94 -11.60
C GLY A 118 0.49 3.75 -12.77
N THR A 119 0.60 5.07 -12.68
CA THR A 119 0.09 6.00 -13.70
C THR A 119 1.02 6.16 -14.90
N VAL A 120 2.34 6.10 -14.66
CA VAL A 120 3.36 6.23 -15.70
C VAL A 120 3.60 4.91 -16.43
N GLY A 121 3.45 3.79 -15.73
CA GLY A 121 3.72 2.46 -16.25
C GLY A 121 3.27 1.35 -15.31
N SER A 122 3.38 0.11 -15.78
CA SER A 122 3.10 -1.11 -15.03
C SER A 122 4.29 -2.06 -15.11
N ALA A 123 4.43 -2.94 -14.13
CA ALA A 123 5.50 -3.93 -14.12
C ALA A 123 5.08 -5.22 -13.41
N ARG A 124 5.76 -6.31 -13.74
CA ARG A 124 5.85 -7.50 -12.89
C ARG A 124 7.24 -7.59 -12.31
N LEU A 125 7.31 -7.70 -11.00
CA LEU A 125 8.55 -7.73 -10.24
C LEU A 125 8.68 -9.08 -9.52
N ASP A 126 9.92 -9.53 -9.33
CA ASP A 126 10.21 -10.58 -8.38
C ASP A 126 9.99 -10.03 -6.94
N PRO A 127 9.13 -10.65 -6.12
CA PRO A 127 8.76 -10.09 -4.82
C PRO A 127 9.88 -10.14 -3.77
N ASN A 128 10.92 -10.97 -3.98
CA ASN A 128 12.03 -11.11 -3.05
C ASN A 128 13.16 -10.13 -3.34
N THR A 129 13.34 -9.76 -4.60
CA THR A 129 14.48 -8.96 -5.07
C THR A 129 14.09 -7.64 -5.73
N PHE A 130 12.80 -7.47 -6.08
CA PHE A 130 12.28 -6.38 -6.91
C PHE A 130 12.88 -6.32 -8.32
N ALA A 131 13.53 -7.39 -8.79
CA ALA A 131 14.00 -7.49 -10.16
C ALA A 131 12.83 -7.38 -11.14
N VAL A 132 12.99 -6.56 -12.19
CA VAL A 132 11.98 -6.36 -13.22
C VAL A 132 11.91 -7.61 -14.10
N LEU A 133 10.76 -8.30 -14.08
CA LEU A 133 10.47 -9.43 -14.97
C LEU A 133 9.97 -8.92 -16.32
N ASP A 134 9.09 -7.94 -16.27
CA ASP A 134 8.60 -7.17 -17.41
C ASP A 134 8.07 -5.82 -16.93
N ALA A 135 8.13 -4.82 -17.80
CA ALA A 135 7.56 -3.50 -17.54
C ALA A 135 7.07 -2.86 -18.85
N THR A 136 5.98 -2.11 -18.74
CA THR A 136 5.31 -1.41 -19.83
C THR A 136 5.01 0.04 -19.42
N GLY A 137 5.03 0.94 -20.40
CA GLY A 137 4.77 2.36 -20.21
C GLY A 137 4.79 3.08 -21.55
N ALA A 138 4.59 4.40 -21.54
CA ALA A 138 4.71 5.21 -22.75
C ALA A 138 6.19 5.30 -23.20
N GLU A 139 6.42 5.45 -24.49
CA GLU A 139 7.77 5.65 -25.04
C GLU A 139 8.45 6.87 -24.39
N GLY A 140 9.70 6.71 -23.93
CA GLY A 140 10.46 7.72 -23.20
C GLY A 140 10.06 7.90 -21.73
N SER A 141 9.10 7.13 -21.22
CA SER A 141 8.73 7.20 -19.80
C SER A 141 9.82 6.64 -18.90
N VAL A 142 9.96 7.24 -17.71
CA VAL A 142 10.88 6.83 -16.66
C VAL A 142 10.10 6.72 -15.35
N PHE A 143 10.22 5.60 -14.65
CA PHE A 143 9.54 5.39 -13.38
C PHE A 143 10.29 4.41 -12.47
N GLY A 144 10.15 4.61 -11.17
CA GLY A 144 10.63 3.71 -10.12
C GLY A 144 9.49 2.93 -9.47
N PHE A 145 9.80 2.26 -8.36
CA PHE A 145 8.89 1.34 -7.67
C PHE A 145 8.79 1.60 -6.16
N GLU A 146 9.00 2.83 -5.70
CA GLU A 146 8.93 3.17 -4.27
C GLU A 146 7.52 2.98 -3.70
N GLU A 147 6.49 3.38 -4.47
CA GLU A 147 5.09 3.17 -4.11
C GLU A 147 4.75 1.68 -4.04
N ALA A 148 5.26 0.90 -5.00
CA ALA A 148 5.10 -0.55 -5.03
C ALA A 148 5.78 -1.21 -3.82
N ALA A 149 7.01 -0.80 -3.49
CA ALA A 149 7.77 -1.31 -2.36
C ALA A 149 7.13 -0.96 -1.02
N THR A 150 6.61 0.26 -0.89
CA THR A 150 5.87 0.73 0.29
C THR A 150 4.60 -0.11 0.51
N MET A 151 3.77 -0.24 -0.53
CA MET A 151 2.57 -1.08 -0.45
C MET A 151 2.92 -2.54 -0.18
N TYR A 152 3.98 -3.08 -0.79
CA TYR A 152 4.40 -4.45 -0.60
C TYR A 152 4.84 -4.72 0.84
N ALA A 153 5.64 -3.82 1.43
CA ALA A 153 6.08 -3.94 2.82
C ALA A 153 4.89 -3.98 3.79
N ILE A 154 3.92 -3.08 3.60
CA ILE A 154 2.70 -3.06 4.41
C ILE A 154 1.90 -4.34 4.18
N LEU A 155 1.62 -4.70 2.92
CA LEU A 155 0.82 -5.88 2.57
C LEU A 155 1.39 -7.15 3.20
N ARG A 156 2.69 -7.42 3.00
CA ARG A 156 3.39 -8.58 3.57
C ARG A 156 3.30 -8.60 5.09
N GLY A 157 3.65 -7.49 5.75
CA GLY A 157 3.63 -7.42 7.20
C GLY A 157 2.22 -7.64 7.79
N LEU A 158 1.18 -7.11 7.15
CA LEU A 158 -0.20 -7.34 7.54
C LEU A 158 -0.65 -8.79 7.29
N GLN A 159 -0.26 -9.39 6.16
CA GLN A 159 -0.58 -10.79 5.88
C GLN A 159 0.05 -11.74 6.90
N ASP A 160 1.31 -11.52 7.23
CA ASP A 160 2.09 -12.44 8.06
C ASP A 160 1.73 -12.34 9.55
N SER A 161 1.29 -11.17 10.02
CA SER A 161 1.06 -10.91 11.45
C SER A 161 -0.35 -10.44 11.84
N MET A 162 -1.19 -10.07 10.88
CA MET A 162 -2.54 -9.52 11.08
C MET A 162 -3.60 -10.12 10.13
N PRO A 163 -3.72 -11.46 10.01
CA PRO A 163 -4.67 -12.09 9.09
C PRO A 163 -6.14 -11.76 9.36
N GLN A 164 -6.48 -11.31 10.58
CA GLN A 164 -7.82 -10.92 11.00
C GLN A 164 -8.26 -9.53 10.51
N LEU A 165 -7.38 -8.74 9.90
CA LEU A 165 -7.80 -7.43 9.39
C LEU A 165 -8.79 -7.59 8.23
N PRO A 166 -9.86 -6.78 8.19
CA PRO A 166 -10.82 -6.83 7.11
C PRO A 166 -10.15 -6.59 5.76
N ARG A 167 -10.52 -7.41 4.78
CA ARG A 167 -10.11 -7.30 3.38
C ARG A 167 -11.35 -7.01 2.55
N ILE A 168 -11.27 -6.07 1.64
CA ILE A 168 -12.38 -5.83 0.72
C ILE A 168 -12.39 -6.99 -0.28
N GLY A 169 -13.47 -7.77 -0.30
CA GLY A 169 -13.67 -8.86 -1.24
C GLY A 169 -14.69 -8.48 -2.29
N GLY A 170 -14.33 -8.58 -3.58
CA GLY A 170 -15.26 -8.39 -4.71
C GLY A 170 -16.08 -7.08 -4.68
N GLU A 171 -17.18 -7.03 -5.45
CA GLU A 171 -18.03 -5.83 -5.55
C GLU A 171 -18.49 -5.31 -4.18
N ASP A 172 -18.30 -4.01 -3.98
CA ASP A 172 -18.53 -3.23 -2.76
C ASP A 172 -19.98 -3.39 -2.22
N LYS A 173 -20.18 -4.36 -1.32
CA LYS A 173 -21.47 -4.66 -0.66
C LYS A 173 -21.41 -4.47 0.87
N GLY A 174 -20.37 -3.81 1.37
CA GLY A 174 -19.92 -3.96 2.76
C GLY A 174 -20.62 -3.11 3.83
N ARG A 175 -21.42 -2.09 3.47
CA ARG A 175 -21.98 -1.19 4.50
C ARG A 175 -23.39 -1.57 4.91
N ILE A 176 -23.55 -1.98 6.17
CA ILE A 176 -24.84 -1.94 6.85
C ILE A 176 -25.11 -0.46 7.19
N PRO A 177 -26.19 0.17 6.68
CA PRO A 177 -26.51 1.54 7.01
C PRO A 177 -26.71 1.67 8.53
N PRO A 178 -26.28 2.78 9.16
CA PRO A 178 -26.53 2.99 10.57
C PRO A 178 -28.04 3.01 10.83
N PRO A 179 -28.50 2.54 12.00
CA PRO A 179 -29.92 2.63 12.36
C PRO A 179 -30.37 4.10 12.28
N GLN A 180 -31.45 4.35 11.53
CA GLN A 180 -32.07 5.66 11.50
C GLN A 180 -32.88 5.84 12.79
N PHE A 181 -32.34 6.63 13.72
CA PHE A 181 -33.10 7.05 14.89
C PHE A 181 -34.00 8.21 14.48
N VAL A 182 -35.31 7.98 14.50
CA VAL A 182 -36.31 9.05 14.33
C VAL A 182 -36.36 9.83 15.65
N SER A 183 -35.96 11.10 15.61
CA SER A 183 -36.09 12.07 16.70
C SER A 183 -37.51 12.60 16.81
#